data_AF-I0HC87-F1
#
_entry.id   AF-I0HC87-F1
#
_cell.length_a   1.000
_cell.length_b   1.000
_cell.length_c   1.000
_cell.angle_alpha   90.00
_cell.angle_beta   90.00
_cell.angle_gamma   90.00
#
_symmetry.space_group_name_H-M   'P 1'
#
loop_
_entity.id
_entity.type
_entity.pdbx_description
1 polymer ?
#
loop_
_entity_poly.entity_id
_entity_poly.type
_entity_poly.pdbx_seq_one_letter_code
_entity_poly.pdbx_strand_id
1 'polypeptide(L)'
;MASVAEVRAAVDAALQQVSEGQAAIEAARQRIGEAQQSLAAALDGSASDLVGAAHASLSQADQQLEECLGATFVAVEQAQTYTAQL
;
A
#
# COMPACT_ATOMS: atom_id res chain seq x y z
N MET A 1 -9.08 -32.65 -5.79
CA MET A 1 -7.70 -32.23 -6.04
C MET A 1 -7.80 -31.13 -7.08
N ALA A 2 -7.54 -29.87 -6.74
CA ALA A 2 -7.50 -28.80 -7.74
C ALA A 2 -6.40 -29.15 -8.75
N SER A 3 -6.71 -29.05 -10.03
CA SER A 3 -5.72 -29.26 -11.09
C SER A 3 -4.66 -28.16 -11.04
N VAL A 4 -3.46 -28.44 -11.56
CA VAL A 4 -2.38 -27.43 -11.68
C VAL A 4 -2.86 -26.19 -12.44
N ALA A 5 -3.75 -26.36 -13.42
CA ALA A 5 -4.37 -25.27 -14.17
C ALA A 5 -5.30 -24.39 -13.30
N GLU A 6 -6.09 -24.99 -12.39
CA GLU A 6 -6.93 -24.23 -11.45
C GLU A 6 -6.09 -23.49 -10.41
N VAL A 7 -4.99 -24.09 -9.93
CA VAL A 7 -4.06 -23.42 -9.02
C VAL A 7 -3.39 -22.23 -9.70
N ARG A 8 -2.95 -22.39 -10.96
CA ARG A 8 -2.36 -21.30 -11.74
C ARG A 8 -3.35 -20.15 -11.96
N ALA A 9 -4.58 -20.45 -12.36
CA ALA A 9 -5.62 -19.44 -12.58
C ALA A 9 -5.98 -18.69 -11.28
N ALA A 10 -6.00 -19.39 -10.14
CA ALA A 10 -6.23 -18.76 -8.83
C ALA A 10 -5.07 -17.84 -8.41
N VAL A 11 -3.82 -18.24 -8.69
CA VAL A 11 -2.65 -17.39 -8.43
C VAL A 11 -2.67 -16.16 -9.34
N ASP A 12 -2.96 -16.31 -10.63
CA ASP A 12 -3.04 -15.17 -11.57
C ASP A 12 -4.11 -14.16 -11.12
N ALA A 13 -5.28 -14.64 -10.67
CA ALA A 13 -6.33 -13.78 -10.13
C ALA A 13 -5.89 -13.06 -8.83
N ALA A 14 -5.19 -13.76 -7.94
CA ALA A 14 -4.65 -13.17 -6.71
C ALA A 14 -3.57 -12.11 -7.02
N LEU A 15 -2.70 -12.37 -8.00
CA LEU A 15 -1.69 -11.42 -8.46
C LEU A 15 -2.32 -10.16 -9.05
N GLN A 16 -3.38 -10.31 -9.82
CA GLN A 16 -4.12 -9.16 -10.36
C GLN A 16 -4.76 -8.32 -9.25
N GLN A 17 -5.41 -8.97 -8.28
CA GLN A 17 -6.01 -8.28 -7.13
C GLN A 17 -4.95 -7.54 -6.29
N VAL A 18 -3.77 -8.14 -6.15
CA VAL A 18 -2.64 -7.48 -5.47
C VAL A 18 -2.15 -6.26 -6.26
N SER A 19 -2.01 -6.36 -7.58
CA SER A 19 -1.60 -5.22 -8.41
C SER A 19 -2.60 -4.06 -8.31
N GLU A 20 -3.90 -4.35 -8.29
CA GLU A 20 -4.95 -3.35 -8.07
C GLU A 20 -4.85 -2.73 -6.67
N GLY A 21 -4.55 -3.54 -5.65
CA GLY A 21 -4.29 -3.09 -4.28
C GLY A 21 -3.07 -2.18 -4.16
N GLN A 22 -1.97 -2.51 -4.84
CA GLN A 22 -0.76 -1.68 -4.87
C GLN A 22 -1.04 -0.29 -5.47
N ALA A 23 -1.77 -0.22 -6.59
CA ALA A 23 -2.19 1.04 -7.18
C ALA A 23 -3.10 1.87 -6.26
N ALA A 24 -4.00 1.20 -5.53
CA ALA A 24 -4.86 1.87 -4.55
C ALA A 24 -4.06 2.41 -3.35
N ILE A 25 -3.03 1.69 -2.90
CA ILE A 25 -2.13 2.13 -1.83
C ILE A 25 -1.31 3.33 -2.30
N GLU A 26 -0.72 3.31 -3.50
CA GLU A 26 0.01 4.44 -4.06
C GLU A 26 -0.86 5.70 -4.14
N ALA A 27 -2.10 5.56 -4.61
CA ALA A 27 -3.06 6.66 -4.63
C ALA A 27 -3.40 7.18 -3.21
N ALA A 28 -3.50 6.30 -2.22
CA ALA A 28 -3.72 6.69 -0.82
C ALA A 28 -2.51 7.45 -0.26
N ARG A 29 -1.29 7.01 -0.54
CA ARG A 29 -0.05 7.69 -0.14
C ARG A 29 0.04 9.09 -0.74
N GLN A 30 -0.30 9.25 -2.01
CA GLN A 30 -0.31 10.56 -2.65
C GLN A 30 -1.29 11.53 -1.99
N ARG A 31 -2.51 11.06 -1.66
CA ARG A 31 -3.49 11.85 -0.90
C ARG A 31 -3.02 12.19 0.51
N ILE A 32 -2.29 11.28 1.17
CA ILE A 32 -1.69 11.52 2.48
C ILE A 32 -0.64 12.62 2.37
N GLY A 33 0.23 12.59 1.36
CA GLY A 33 1.23 13.62 1.11
C GLY A 33 0.60 15.00 0.84
N GLU A 34 -0.44 15.06 0.02
CA GLU A 34 -1.22 16.28 -0.23
C GLU A 34 -1.86 16.81 1.07
N ALA A 35 -2.46 15.92 1.87
CA ALA A 35 -3.05 16.27 3.15
C ALA A 35 -2.00 16.80 4.13
N GLN A 36 -0.82 16.17 4.24
CA GLN A 36 0.30 16.63 5.06
C GLN A 36 0.78 18.02 4.63
N GLN A 37 0.89 18.27 3.33
CA GLN A 37 1.33 19.55 2.79
C GLN A 37 0.31 20.67 3.06
N SER A 38 -0.98 20.37 2.91
CA SER A 38 -2.08 21.27 3.29
C SER A 38 -2.10 21.53 4.80
N LEU A 39 -1.84 20.49 5.61
CA LEU A 39 -1.75 20.60 7.06
C LEU A 39 -0.58 21.50 7.50
N ALA A 40 0.58 21.33 6.88
CA ALA A 40 1.78 22.13 7.17
C ALA A 40 1.54 23.62 6.85
N ALA A 41 0.87 23.91 5.73
CA ALA A 41 0.49 25.29 5.37
C ALA A 41 -0.53 25.90 6.36
N ALA A 42 -1.42 25.08 6.94
CA ALA A 42 -2.36 25.52 7.99
C ALA A 42 -1.67 25.73 9.35
N LEU A 43 -0.62 24.96 9.67
CA LEU A 43 0.22 25.08 10.86
C LEU A 43 1.02 26.39 10.88
N ASP A 44 1.55 26.81 9.73
CA ASP A 44 2.33 28.05 9.59
C ASP A 44 1.49 29.32 9.92
N GLY A 45 0.16 29.18 9.96
CA GLY A 45 -0.78 30.23 10.38
C GLY A 45 -1.48 29.97 11.73
N SER A 46 -1.36 28.79 12.34
CA SER A 46 -2.11 28.43 13.56
C SER A 46 -1.30 27.55 14.53
N ALA A 47 -1.11 28.04 15.76
CA ALA A 47 -0.46 27.33 16.85
C ALA A 47 -1.38 26.24 17.42
N SER A 48 -1.55 25.13 16.70
CA SER A 48 -2.47 24.05 17.10
C SER A 48 -1.77 22.70 17.15
N ASP A 49 -1.58 22.20 18.38
CA ASP A 49 -1.01 20.87 18.68
C ASP A 49 -1.79 19.72 18.00
N LEU A 50 -3.08 19.93 17.71
CA LEU A 50 -3.92 18.96 16.98
C LEU A 50 -3.43 18.72 15.55
N VAL A 51 -2.87 19.74 14.92
CA VAL A 51 -2.37 19.67 13.54
C VAL A 51 -1.04 18.91 13.52
N GLY A 52 -0.18 19.12 14.53
CA GLY A 52 1.04 18.32 14.72
C GLY A 52 0.73 16.83 14.97
N ALA A 53 -0.28 16.53 15.79
CA ALA A 53 -0.72 15.16 16.04
C ALA A 53 -1.29 14.48 14.77
N ALA A 54 -2.09 15.21 13.99
CA ALA A 54 -2.61 14.72 12.71
C ALA A 54 -1.48 14.49 11.68
N HIS A 55 -0.48 15.36 11.62
CA HIS A 55 0.70 15.17 10.76
C HIS A 55 1.49 13.91 11.16
N ALA A 56 1.72 13.70 12.47
CA ALA A 56 2.38 12.50 12.98
C ALA A 56 1.61 11.21 12.63
N SER A 57 0.28 11.21 12.82
CA SER A 57 -0.59 10.09 12.44
C SER A 57 -0.56 9.81 10.93
N LEU A 58 -0.57 10.86 10.10
CA LEU A 58 -0.46 10.71 8.64
C LEU A 58 0.90 10.13 8.24
N SER A 59 1.99 10.61 8.85
CA SER A 59 3.33 10.08 8.58
C SER A 59 3.47 8.62 9.00
N GLN A 60 2.86 8.23 10.13
CA GLN A 60 2.83 6.84 10.56
C GLN A 60 2.01 5.96 9.61
N ALA A 61 0.85 6.45 9.15
CA ALA A 61 0.03 5.75 8.17
C ALA A 61 0.78 5.54 6.85
N ASP A 62 1.54 6.54 6.37
CA ASP A 62 2.34 6.42 5.16
C ASP A 62 3.44 5.35 5.28
N GLN A 63 4.14 5.29 6.43
CA GLN A 63 5.14 4.27 6.71
C GLN A 63 4.53 2.85 6.75
N GLN A 64 3.37 2.68 7.39
CA GLN A 64 2.68 1.39 7.43
C GLN A 64 2.23 0.95 6.04
N LEU A 65 1.78 1.89 5.19
CA LEU A 65 1.42 1.60 3.81
C LEU A 65 2.65 1.16 3.01
N GLU A 66 3.81 1.78 3.22
CA GLU A 66 5.07 1.39 2.57
C GLU A 66 5.54 -0.01 2.98
N GLU A 67 5.50 -0.33 4.27
CA GLU A 67 5.82 -1.67 4.79
C GLU A 67 4.87 -2.74 4.20
N CYS A 68 3.56 -2.42 4.14
CA CYS A 68 2.55 -3.31 3.58
C CYS A 68 2.79 -3.55 2.08
N LEU A 69 3.15 -2.50 1.33
CA LEU A 69 3.51 -2.58 -0.09
C LEU A 69 4.73 -3.48 -0.32
N GLY A 70 5.77 -3.31 0.51
CA GLY A 70 6.98 -4.13 0.46
C GLY A 70 6.70 -5.61 0.74
N ALA A 71 5.95 -5.92 1.80
CA ALA A 71 5.54 -7.29 2.11
C ALA A 71 4.71 -7.92 0.99
N THR A 72 3.83 -7.12 0.39
CA THR A 72 2.98 -7.53 -0.74
C THR A 72 3.82 -7.84 -1.99
N PHE A 73 4.85 -7.05 -2.28
CA PHE A 73 5.76 -7.29 -3.41
C PHE A 73 6.52 -8.61 -3.24
N VAL A 74 7.05 -8.88 -2.05
CA VAL A 74 7.73 -10.14 -1.74
C VAL A 74 6.79 -11.34 -1.87
N ALA A 75 5.53 -11.22 -1.41
CA ALA A 75 4.53 -12.27 -1.55
C ALA A 75 4.19 -12.56 -3.03
N VAL A 76 4.10 -11.50 -3.85
CA VAL A 76 3.90 -11.62 -5.31
C VAL A 76 5.07 -12.32 -5.98
N GLU A 77 6.31 -11.95 -5.65
CA GLU A 77 7.51 -12.57 -6.22
C GLU A 77 7.59 -14.07 -5.89
N GLN A 78 7.25 -14.44 -4.65
CA GLN A 78 7.15 -15.84 -4.23
C GLN A 78 6.05 -16.59 -4.99
N ALA A 79 4.87 -15.98 -5.16
CA ALA A 79 3.77 -16.59 -5.90
C ALA A 79 4.10 -16.79 -7.38
N GLN A 80 4.77 -15.83 -8.03
CA GLN A 80 5.25 -15.96 -9.41
C GLN A 80 6.31 -17.05 -9.54
N THR A 81 7.26 -17.11 -8.61
CA THR A 81 8.31 -18.15 -8.58
C THR A 81 7.71 -19.54 -8.42
N TYR A 82 6.76 -19.70 -7.50
CA TYR A 82 6.05 -20.96 -7.30
C TYR A 82 5.27 -21.39 -8.56
N THR A 83 4.57 -20.44 -9.20
CA THR A 83 3.82 -20.69 -10.43
C THR A 83 4.71 -21.05 -11.61
N ALA A 84 5.92 -20.49 -11.68
CA ALA A 84 6.91 -20.83 -12.70
C ALA A 84 7.54 -22.24 -12.51
N GLN A 85 7.42 -22.82 -11.31
CA GLN A 85 7.92 -24.16 -10.96
C GLN A 85 6.84 -25.25 -11.03
N LEU A 86 5.57 -24.88 -11.21
CA LEU A 86 4.41 -25.77 -11.42
C LEU A 86 4.32 -26.25 -12.87
#